data_AF-A0A091AU42-F1
#
_entry.id   AF-A0A091AU42-F1
#
_cell.length_a   1.000
_cell.length_b   1.000
_cell.length_c   1.000
_cell.angle_alpha   90.00
_cell.angle_beta   90.00
_cell.angle_gamma   90.00
#
_symmetry.space_group_name_H-M   'P 1'
#
loop_
_entity.id
_entity.type
_entity.pdbx_description
1 polymer ?
#
loop_
_entity_poly.entity_id
_entity_poly.type
_entity_poly.pdbx_seq_one_letter_code
_entity_poly.pdbx_strand_id
1 'polypeptide(L)'
;MESHDSSFEALLSRSAMLTDYLELAFALPPFEGQARFRTSALAGSLALEHGEAVRSLLAMGLGISAAVLLRAQYEAALRSVWVCYVAKDYEIRLLEQDLSAEAERGAKGLPQANDMLLGIERAAPPAASQSLKNFRTHSWAALNSFVHSGIHALNRHKDGLPLPLAVGALKSSNGLSVLAAMQCAIATGSQDLVHRISLAQRSFEDCLPPLEQ
;
A
#
# COMPACT_ATOMS: atom_id res chain seq x y z
N MET A 1 -20.58 -19.93 -16.26
CA MET A 1 -19.43 -20.03 -15.35
C MET A 1 -18.20 -19.37 -15.97
N GLU A 2 -17.98 -19.47 -17.29
CA GLU A 2 -16.84 -18.85 -18.01
C GLU A 2 -16.81 -17.30 -18.04
N SER A 3 -17.95 -16.62 -17.93
CA SER A 3 -17.99 -15.14 -18.07
C SER A 3 -17.44 -14.37 -16.88
N HIS A 4 -17.44 -14.95 -15.68
CA HIS A 4 -16.96 -14.28 -14.47
C HIS A 4 -15.43 -14.39 -14.30
N ASP A 5 -14.85 -15.52 -14.69
CA ASP A 5 -13.38 -15.70 -14.70
C ASP A 5 -12.71 -14.79 -15.72
N SER A 6 -13.29 -14.66 -16.93
CA SER A 6 -12.78 -13.74 -17.96
C SER A 6 -12.77 -12.27 -17.50
N SER A 7 -13.67 -11.89 -16.60
CA SER A 7 -13.75 -10.53 -16.06
C SER A 7 -12.67 -10.26 -15.01
N PHE A 8 -12.33 -11.26 -14.18
CA PHE A 8 -11.28 -11.13 -13.18
C PHE A 8 -9.87 -11.17 -13.80
N GLU A 9 -9.66 -12.02 -14.81
CA GLU A 9 -8.41 -12.04 -15.57
C GLU A 9 -8.13 -10.70 -16.28
N ALA A 10 -9.16 -10.09 -16.87
CA ALA A 10 -9.04 -8.75 -17.44
C ALA A 10 -8.65 -7.71 -16.38
N LEU A 11 -9.21 -7.81 -15.17
CA LEU A 11 -8.87 -6.93 -14.05
C LEU A 11 -7.42 -7.14 -13.56
N LEU A 12 -6.95 -8.39 -13.49
CA LEU A 12 -5.56 -8.74 -13.18
C LEU A 12 -4.60 -8.18 -14.23
N SER A 13 -4.93 -8.31 -15.51
CA SER A 13 -4.17 -7.72 -16.61
C SER A 13 -4.13 -6.19 -16.50
N ARG A 14 -5.25 -5.55 -16.18
CA ARG A 14 -5.29 -4.09 -15.98
C ARG A 14 -4.43 -3.65 -14.79
N SER A 15 -4.47 -4.40 -13.69
CA SER A 15 -3.63 -4.18 -12.51
C SER A 15 -2.14 -4.32 -12.84
N ALA A 16 -1.74 -5.28 -13.67
CA ALA A 16 -0.35 -5.41 -14.14
C ALA A 16 0.09 -4.17 -14.95
N MET A 17 -0.75 -3.71 -15.89
CA MET A 17 -0.46 -2.47 -16.64
C MET A 17 -0.36 -1.24 -15.74
N LEU A 18 -1.12 -1.20 -14.64
CA LEU A 18 -0.98 -0.15 -13.63
C LEU A 18 0.38 -0.25 -12.94
N THR A 19 0.82 -1.45 -12.52
CA THR A 19 2.15 -1.65 -11.93
C THR A 19 3.25 -1.12 -12.84
N ASP A 20 3.23 -1.50 -14.12
CA ASP A 20 4.20 -1.04 -15.12
C ASP A 20 4.18 0.50 -15.24
N TYR A 21 2.99 1.10 -15.24
CA TYR A 21 2.86 2.56 -15.28
C TYR A 21 3.45 3.24 -14.04
N LEU A 22 3.27 2.65 -12.85
CA LEU A 22 3.73 3.20 -11.59
C LEU A 22 5.26 3.13 -11.42
N GLU A 23 5.97 2.31 -12.21
CA GLU A 23 7.44 2.29 -12.26
C GLU A 23 8.03 3.67 -12.59
N LEU A 24 7.26 4.52 -13.29
CA LEU A 24 7.62 5.92 -13.55
C LEU A 24 8.02 6.67 -12.28
N ALA A 25 7.45 6.32 -11.11
CA ALA A 25 7.76 6.95 -9.83
C ALA A 25 9.23 6.82 -9.42
N PHE A 26 9.98 5.90 -10.03
CA PHE A 26 11.40 5.67 -9.81
C PHE A 26 12.30 6.23 -10.92
N ALA A 27 11.74 7.00 -11.87
CA ALA A 27 12.51 7.61 -12.95
C ALA A 27 13.57 8.62 -12.48
N LEU A 28 13.43 9.12 -11.24
CA LEU A 28 14.39 10.00 -10.58
C LEU A 28 14.68 9.47 -9.17
N PRO A 29 15.90 9.64 -8.65
CA PRO A 29 16.20 9.29 -7.27
C PRO A 29 15.44 10.21 -6.30
N PRO A 30 15.08 9.73 -5.09
CA PRO A 30 14.59 10.60 -4.04
C PRO A 30 15.66 11.64 -3.69
N PHE A 31 15.24 12.79 -3.15
CA PHE A 31 16.15 13.85 -2.74
C PHE A 31 17.09 13.35 -1.62
N GLU A 32 18.31 12.96 -2.00
CA GLU A 32 19.25 12.23 -1.13
C GLU A 32 19.74 13.07 0.04
N GLY A 33 19.68 14.41 -0.07
CA GLY A 33 20.09 15.34 0.98
C GLY A 33 19.21 15.32 2.24
N GLN A 34 18.09 14.58 2.24
CA GLN A 34 17.21 14.46 3.40
C GLN A 34 16.76 13.01 3.62
N ALA A 35 17.19 12.43 4.73
CA ALA A 35 16.81 11.10 5.22
C ALA A 35 15.30 10.82 5.12
N ARG A 36 14.47 11.83 5.42
CA ARG A 36 13.01 11.76 5.33
C ARG A 36 12.51 11.27 3.97
N PHE A 37 12.99 11.85 2.87
CA PHE A 37 12.50 11.51 1.53
C PHE A 37 13.01 10.15 1.09
N ARG A 38 14.27 9.82 1.41
CA ARG A 38 14.82 8.48 1.19
C ARG A 38 14.03 7.39 1.94
N THR A 39 13.81 7.55 3.24
CA THR A 39 13.10 6.57 4.07
C THR A 39 11.63 6.47 3.68
N SER A 40 10.98 7.59 3.32
CA SER A 40 9.62 7.59 2.77
C SER A 40 9.54 6.81 1.46
N ALA A 41 10.46 7.06 0.52
CA ALA A 41 10.51 6.37 -0.75
C ALA A 41 10.80 4.86 -0.60
N LEU A 42 11.66 4.47 0.35
CA LEU A 42 11.94 3.06 0.65
C LEU A 42 10.68 2.34 1.15
N ALA A 43 9.93 2.94 2.09
CA ALA A 43 8.67 2.38 2.56
C ALA A 43 7.60 2.32 1.44
N GLY A 44 7.58 3.31 0.54
CA GLY A 44 6.70 3.32 -0.63
C GLY A 44 7.06 2.20 -1.63
N SER A 45 8.36 1.99 -1.89
CA SER A 45 8.86 0.90 -2.72
C SER A 45 8.48 -0.47 -2.16
N LEU A 46 8.63 -0.68 -0.84
CA LEU A 46 8.18 -1.90 -0.17
C LEU A 46 6.66 -2.12 -0.32
N ALA A 47 5.86 -1.06 -0.25
CA ALA A 47 4.42 -1.16 -0.49
C ALA A 47 4.09 -1.57 -1.93
N LEU A 48 4.86 -1.11 -2.92
CA LEU A 48 4.70 -1.53 -4.32
C LEU A 48 5.08 -3.00 -4.51
N GLU A 49 6.16 -3.47 -3.90
CA GLU A 49 6.55 -4.89 -3.88
C GLU A 49 5.43 -5.77 -3.29
N HIS A 50 4.86 -5.37 -2.15
CA HIS A 50 3.73 -6.08 -1.57
C HIS A 50 2.50 -6.07 -2.49
N GLY A 51 2.22 -4.97 -3.20
CA GLY A 51 1.12 -4.90 -4.17
C GLY A 51 1.27 -5.90 -5.31
N GLU A 52 2.48 -6.03 -5.85
CA GLU A 52 2.80 -7.02 -6.88
C GLU A 52 2.60 -8.47 -6.39
N ALA A 53 3.02 -8.74 -5.14
CA ALA A 53 2.80 -10.03 -4.53
C ALA A 53 1.31 -10.33 -4.27
N VAL A 54 0.52 -9.33 -3.84
CA VAL A 54 -0.95 -9.47 -3.68
C VAL A 54 -1.59 -9.85 -5.00
N ARG A 55 -1.29 -9.13 -6.09
CA ARG A 55 -1.81 -9.42 -7.43
C ARG A 55 -1.46 -10.84 -7.88
N SER A 56 -0.19 -11.23 -7.72
CA SER A 56 0.31 -12.55 -8.10
C SER A 56 -0.37 -13.68 -7.32
N LEU A 57 -0.53 -13.53 -6.00
CA LEU A 57 -1.21 -14.52 -5.17
C LEU A 57 -2.70 -14.65 -5.52
N LEU A 58 -3.38 -13.54 -5.84
CA LEU A 58 -4.76 -13.57 -6.30
C LEU A 58 -4.91 -14.31 -7.64
N ALA A 59 -4.00 -14.09 -8.58
CA ALA A 59 -3.96 -14.83 -9.85
C ALA A 59 -3.74 -16.34 -9.65
N MET A 60 -2.98 -16.73 -8.62
CA MET A 60 -2.77 -18.13 -8.24
C MET A 60 -3.91 -18.74 -7.40
N GLY A 61 -4.97 -17.97 -7.09
CA GLY A 61 -6.06 -18.41 -6.20
C GLY A 61 -5.69 -18.47 -4.72
N LEU A 62 -4.53 -17.93 -4.32
CA LEU A 62 -4.03 -17.91 -2.93
C LEU A 62 -4.55 -16.70 -2.15
N GLY A 63 -5.88 -16.52 -2.14
CA GLY A 63 -6.54 -15.30 -1.64
C GLY A 63 -6.32 -14.98 -0.16
N ILE A 64 -6.11 -15.99 0.70
CA ILE A 64 -5.83 -15.76 2.14
C ILE A 64 -4.44 -15.18 2.34
N SER A 65 -3.44 -15.74 1.65
CA SER A 65 -2.07 -15.22 1.64
C SER A 65 -2.03 -13.82 1.04
N ALA A 66 -2.80 -13.57 -0.03
CA ALA A 66 -2.96 -12.24 -0.60
C ALA A 66 -3.54 -11.25 0.41
N ALA A 67 -4.55 -11.63 1.20
CA ALA A 67 -5.10 -10.77 2.24
C ALA A 67 -4.07 -10.43 3.33
N VAL A 68 -3.23 -11.39 3.74
CA VAL A 68 -2.13 -11.13 4.68
C VAL A 68 -1.16 -10.07 4.12
N LEU A 69 -0.73 -10.22 2.86
CA LEU A 69 0.16 -9.24 2.22
C LEU A 69 -0.52 -7.89 1.97
N LEU A 70 -1.82 -7.86 1.70
CA LEU A 70 -2.57 -6.61 1.54
C LEU A 70 -2.53 -5.76 2.82
N ARG A 71 -2.50 -6.40 3.99
CA ARG A 71 -2.26 -5.68 5.25
C ARG A 71 -0.84 -5.13 5.35
N ALA A 72 0.16 -5.96 5.03
CA ALA A 72 1.56 -5.53 5.04
C ALA A 72 1.79 -4.35 4.08
N GLN A 73 1.16 -4.40 2.89
CA GLN A 73 1.13 -3.32 1.91
C GLN A 73 0.57 -2.03 2.52
N TYR A 74 -0.60 -2.11 3.18
CA TYR A 74 -1.19 -0.95 3.85
C TYR A 74 -0.25 -0.35 4.90
N GLU A 75 0.36 -1.18 5.76
CA GLU A 75 1.26 -0.69 6.80
C GLU A 75 2.54 -0.05 6.21
N ALA A 76 3.05 -0.57 5.10
CA ALA A 76 4.17 0.02 4.37
C ALA A 76 3.79 1.37 3.73
N ALA A 77 2.64 1.46 3.05
CA ALA A 77 2.15 2.70 2.45
C ALA A 77 1.84 3.77 3.51
N LEU A 78 1.21 3.36 4.62
CA LEU A 78 0.97 4.20 5.78
C LEU A 78 2.28 4.76 6.35
N ARG A 79 3.30 3.92 6.49
CA ARG A 79 4.62 4.33 6.98
C ARG A 79 5.33 5.28 6.03
N SER A 80 5.21 5.10 4.71
CA SER A 80 5.73 6.03 3.71
C SER A 80 5.15 7.44 3.91
N VAL A 81 3.82 7.56 3.96
CA VAL A 81 3.14 8.85 4.19
C VAL A 81 3.50 9.42 5.57
N TRP A 82 3.51 8.59 6.62
CA TRP A 82 3.85 9.03 7.96
C TRP A 82 5.28 9.57 8.05
N VAL A 83 6.27 8.89 7.46
CA VAL A 83 7.65 9.39 7.39
C VAL A 83 7.71 10.73 6.69
N CYS A 84 6.99 10.89 5.58
CA CYS A 84 7.02 12.13 4.80
C CYS A 84 6.45 13.33 5.56
N TYR A 85 5.35 13.17 6.31
CA TYR A 85 4.59 14.31 6.85
C TYR A 85 4.58 14.44 8.37
N VAL A 86 4.90 13.39 9.12
CA VAL A 86 4.63 13.32 10.57
C VAL A 86 5.88 12.97 11.37
N ALA A 87 6.67 12.01 10.90
CA ALA A 87 7.78 11.44 11.66
C ALA A 87 8.77 12.51 12.11
N LYS A 88 9.26 12.40 13.33
CA LYS A 88 10.33 13.22 13.87
C LYS A 88 11.68 12.66 13.42
N ASP A 89 12.69 13.52 13.37
CA ASP A 89 14.01 13.12 12.84
C ASP A 89 14.65 11.97 13.63
N TYR A 90 14.39 11.85 14.94
CA TYR A 90 14.89 10.70 15.70
C TYR A 90 14.21 9.39 15.31
N GLU A 91 12.93 9.41 14.93
CA GLU A 91 12.20 8.22 14.49
C GLU A 91 12.67 7.78 13.10
N ILE A 92 12.98 8.76 12.23
CA ILE A 92 13.59 8.50 10.92
C ILE A 92 14.96 7.86 11.10
N ARG A 93 15.79 8.39 12.02
CA ARG A 93 17.10 7.79 12.32
C ARG A 93 16.99 6.35 12.80
N LEU A 94 15.99 6.00 13.62
CA LEU A 94 15.76 4.61 14.05
C LEU A 94 15.46 3.67 12.86
N LEU A 95 14.76 4.17 11.83
CA LEU A 95 14.44 3.39 10.63
C LEU A 95 15.63 3.24 9.66
N GLU A 96 16.64 4.10 9.75
CA GLU A 96 17.85 4.06 8.91
C GLU A 96 19.02 3.28 9.53
N GLN A 97 18.89 2.84 10.79
CA GLN A 97 19.94 2.09 11.46
C GLN A 97 20.15 0.72 10.82
N ASP A 98 21.42 0.32 10.71
CA ASP A 98 21.79 -1.05 10.38
C ASP A 98 21.21 -2.03 11.42
N LEU A 99 20.83 -3.22 10.95
CA LEU A 99 20.22 -4.25 11.76
C LEU A 99 21.15 -4.64 12.93
N SER A 100 20.67 -4.41 14.15
CA SER A 100 21.32 -4.79 15.39
C SER A 100 20.28 -4.99 16.50
N ALA A 101 20.63 -5.76 17.53
CA ALA A 101 19.73 -5.96 18.68
C ALA A 101 19.40 -4.65 19.42
N GLU A 102 20.25 -3.64 19.33
CA GLU A 102 19.98 -2.30 19.86
C GLU A 102 18.97 -1.54 19.00
N ALA A 103 19.17 -1.53 17.67
CA ALA A 103 18.24 -0.93 16.72
C ALA A 103 16.84 -1.55 16.83
N GLU A 104 16.74 -2.88 16.93
CA GLU A 104 15.46 -3.58 17.13
C GLU A 104 14.76 -3.17 18.42
N ARG A 105 15.50 -2.97 19.52
CA ARG A 105 14.93 -2.50 20.79
C ARG A 105 14.45 -1.07 20.69
N GLY A 106 15.21 -0.20 20.03
CA GLY A 106 14.81 1.20 19.78
C GLY A 106 13.57 1.31 18.89
N ALA A 107 13.48 0.48 17.85
CA ALA A 107 12.36 0.45 16.91
C ALA A 107 11.02 0.06 17.57
N LYS A 108 11.02 -0.62 18.73
CA LYS A 108 9.79 -0.90 19.50
C LYS A 108 9.07 0.36 19.97
N GLY A 109 9.78 1.49 20.06
CA GLY A 109 9.20 2.79 20.40
C GLY A 109 8.53 3.51 19.23
N LEU A 110 8.61 2.98 18.01
CA LEU A 110 7.95 3.57 16.84
C LEU A 110 6.42 3.45 16.94
N PRO A 111 5.67 4.44 16.41
CA PRO A 111 4.22 4.43 16.48
C PRO A 111 3.62 3.24 15.75
N GLN A 112 2.52 2.74 16.29
CA GLN A 112 1.74 1.70 15.64
C GLN A 112 0.85 2.29 14.53
N ALA A 113 0.24 1.42 13.72
CA ALA A 113 -0.58 1.86 12.59
C ALA A 113 -1.71 2.85 12.96
N ASN A 114 -2.31 2.72 14.14
CA ASN A 114 -3.31 3.68 14.62
C ASN A 114 -2.71 5.07 14.85
N ASP A 115 -1.58 5.15 15.56
CA ASP A 115 -0.93 6.41 15.93
C ASP A 115 -0.39 7.12 14.69
N MET A 116 0.18 6.36 13.74
CA MET A 116 0.60 6.89 12.45
C MET A 116 -0.57 7.51 11.68
N LEU A 117 -1.72 6.82 11.60
CA LEU A 117 -2.89 7.34 10.92
C LEU A 117 -3.43 8.63 11.57
N LEU A 118 -3.52 8.68 12.90
CA LEU A 118 -3.95 9.87 13.62
C LEU A 118 -3.02 11.08 13.37
N GLY A 119 -1.71 10.84 13.25
CA GLY A 119 -0.76 11.88 12.86
C GLY A 119 -0.97 12.36 11.42
N ILE A 120 -1.19 11.42 10.50
CA ILE A 120 -1.45 11.69 9.07
C ILE A 120 -2.72 12.53 8.91
N GLU A 121 -3.80 12.21 9.63
CA GLU A 121 -5.05 12.96 9.58
C GLU A 121 -4.89 14.44 9.93
N ARG A 122 -3.83 14.81 10.67
CA ARG A 122 -3.56 16.19 11.10
C ARG A 122 -2.58 16.94 10.21
N ALA A 123 -1.70 16.25 9.49
CA ALA A 123 -0.53 16.86 8.85
C ALA A 123 -0.36 16.53 7.36
N ALA A 124 -0.88 15.39 6.88
CA ALA A 124 -0.74 14.99 5.49
C ALA A 124 -1.84 15.61 4.60
N PRO A 125 -1.64 15.66 3.27
CA PRO A 125 -2.68 16.10 2.34
C PRO A 125 -3.99 15.31 2.50
N PRO A 126 -5.17 15.97 2.41
CA PRO A 126 -6.47 15.32 2.63
C PRO A 126 -6.68 14.04 1.82
N ALA A 127 -6.25 14.04 0.55
CA ALA A 127 -6.37 12.89 -0.33
C ALA A 127 -5.65 11.64 0.22
N ALA A 128 -4.40 11.79 0.69
CA ALA A 128 -3.62 10.69 1.25
C ALA A 128 -4.24 10.18 2.56
N SER A 129 -4.65 11.11 3.43
CA SER A 129 -5.33 10.80 4.69
C SER A 129 -6.63 10.02 4.47
N GLN A 130 -7.49 10.50 3.58
CA GLN A 130 -8.78 9.89 3.29
C GLN A 130 -8.61 8.50 2.66
N SER A 131 -7.69 8.31 1.72
CA SER A 131 -7.41 6.98 1.17
C SER A 131 -7.00 5.96 2.24
N LEU A 132 -6.09 6.34 3.15
CA LEU A 132 -5.63 5.45 4.22
C LEU A 132 -6.73 5.15 5.25
N LYS A 133 -7.50 6.19 5.64
CA LYS A 133 -8.64 6.04 6.53
C LYS A 133 -9.70 5.12 5.96
N ASN A 134 -10.06 5.32 4.69
CA ASN A 134 -11.08 4.52 4.02
C ASN A 134 -10.67 3.06 3.93
N PHE A 135 -9.41 2.77 3.56
CA PHE A 135 -8.90 1.41 3.58
C PHE A 135 -9.03 0.77 4.97
N ARG A 136 -8.62 1.50 6.02
CA ARG A 136 -8.66 1.00 7.39
C ARG A 136 -10.10 0.68 7.83
N THR A 137 -11.04 1.59 7.60
CA THR A 137 -12.45 1.42 7.98
C THR A 137 -13.05 0.16 7.37
N HIS A 138 -12.76 -0.11 6.09
CA HIS A 138 -13.42 -1.20 5.34
C HIS A 138 -12.69 -2.55 5.44
N SER A 139 -11.37 -2.56 5.60
CA SER A 139 -10.56 -3.79 5.46
C SER A 139 -9.95 -4.28 6.78
N TRP A 140 -9.72 -3.41 7.76
CA TRP A 140 -8.85 -3.73 8.91
C TRP A 140 -9.32 -4.93 9.75
N ALA A 141 -10.62 -5.01 10.05
CA ALA A 141 -11.15 -6.09 10.88
C ALA A 141 -10.95 -7.47 10.22
N ALA A 142 -11.26 -7.57 8.92
CA ALA A 142 -11.06 -8.80 8.15
C ALA A 142 -9.57 -9.17 8.06
N LEU A 143 -8.71 -8.20 7.80
CA LEU A 143 -7.26 -8.39 7.69
C LEU A 143 -6.62 -8.87 9.00
N ASN A 144 -7.06 -8.39 10.17
CA ASN A 144 -6.62 -8.94 11.46
C ASN A 144 -6.94 -10.43 11.59
N SER A 145 -8.13 -10.84 11.15
CA SER A 145 -8.53 -12.25 11.21
C SER A 145 -7.66 -13.12 10.29
N PHE A 146 -7.30 -12.62 9.09
CA PHE A 146 -6.43 -13.35 8.16
C PHE A 146 -5.00 -13.53 8.68
N VAL A 147 -4.39 -12.49 9.26
CA VAL A 147 -3.02 -12.55 9.79
C VAL A 147 -2.89 -13.54 10.95
N HIS A 148 -3.89 -13.61 11.82
CA HIS A 148 -3.82 -14.45 13.02
C HIS A 148 -4.46 -15.84 12.84
N SER A 149 -4.70 -16.27 11.60
CA SER A 149 -5.40 -17.55 11.32
C SER A 149 -6.73 -17.69 12.08
N GLY A 150 -7.45 -16.57 12.22
CA GLY A 150 -8.73 -16.51 12.91
C GLY A 150 -9.87 -17.16 12.10
N ILE A 151 -11.10 -17.06 12.63
CA ILE A 151 -12.27 -17.73 12.05
C ILE A 151 -12.47 -17.43 10.56
N HIS A 152 -12.24 -16.19 10.10
CA HIS A 152 -12.36 -15.86 8.68
C HIS A 152 -11.26 -16.51 7.83
N ALA A 153 -10.04 -16.62 8.33
CA ALA A 153 -8.94 -17.28 7.63
C ALA A 153 -9.24 -18.77 7.41
N LEU A 154 -9.65 -19.48 8.47
CA LEU A 154 -9.89 -20.92 8.41
C LEU A 154 -11.10 -21.26 7.53
N ASN A 155 -12.21 -20.54 7.68
CA ASN A 155 -13.40 -20.78 6.84
C ASN A 155 -13.09 -20.49 5.36
N ARG A 156 -12.34 -19.43 5.06
CA ARG A 156 -12.05 -19.05 3.67
C ARG A 156 -10.92 -19.86 3.05
N HIS A 157 -10.03 -20.44 3.84
CA HIS A 157 -9.09 -21.45 3.34
C HIS A 157 -9.84 -22.72 2.89
N LYS A 158 -10.87 -23.12 3.66
CA LYS A 158 -11.72 -24.26 3.33
C LYS A 158 -12.59 -24.02 2.08
N ASP A 159 -13.23 -22.86 2.00
CA ASP A 159 -14.28 -22.59 0.99
C ASP A 159 -13.78 -21.73 -0.20
N GLY A 160 -12.53 -21.26 -0.16
CA GLY A 160 -11.98 -20.28 -1.10
C GLY A 160 -12.31 -18.82 -0.74
N LEU A 161 -11.62 -17.88 -1.39
CA LEU A 161 -11.95 -16.45 -1.31
C LEU A 161 -13.04 -16.12 -2.34
N PRO A 162 -14.23 -15.65 -1.94
CA PRO A 162 -15.27 -15.27 -2.88
C PRO A 162 -14.77 -14.22 -3.88
N LEU A 163 -15.13 -14.37 -5.16
CA LEU A 163 -14.70 -13.47 -6.24
C LEU A 163 -14.91 -11.97 -5.94
N PRO A 164 -16.05 -11.51 -5.38
CA PRO A 164 -16.21 -10.10 -5.03
C PRO A 164 -15.17 -9.58 -4.02
N LEU A 165 -14.70 -10.44 -3.12
CA LEU A 165 -13.66 -10.08 -2.17
C LEU A 165 -12.27 -10.11 -2.79
N ALA A 166 -12.01 -11.02 -3.73
CA ALA A 166 -10.78 -11.00 -4.53
C ALA A 166 -10.68 -9.73 -5.37
N VAL A 167 -11.77 -9.34 -6.05
CA VAL A 167 -11.90 -8.07 -6.79
C VAL A 167 -11.67 -6.87 -5.86
N GLY A 168 -12.33 -6.84 -4.70
CA GLY A 168 -12.16 -5.77 -3.73
C GLY A 168 -10.74 -5.67 -3.18
N ALA A 169 -10.10 -6.80 -2.90
CA ALA A 169 -8.72 -6.87 -2.43
C ALA A 169 -7.75 -6.34 -3.50
N LEU A 170 -7.91 -6.76 -4.76
CA LEU A 170 -7.09 -6.29 -5.88
C LEU A 170 -7.22 -4.79 -6.10
N LYS A 171 -8.46 -4.28 -6.14
CA LYS A 171 -8.71 -2.83 -6.28
C LYS A 171 -8.11 -2.04 -5.11
N SER A 172 -8.29 -2.51 -3.89
CA SER A 172 -7.72 -1.87 -2.70
C SER A 172 -6.18 -1.85 -2.75
N SER A 173 -5.57 -2.96 -3.19
CA SER A 173 -4.13 -3.07 -3.41
C SER A 173 -3.65 -2.05 -4.45
N ASN A 174 -4.34 -1.95 -5.60
CA ASN A 174 -4.03 -0.97 -6.63
C ASN A 174 -4.09 0.48 -6.11
N GLY A 175 -5.10 0.81 -5.30
CA GLY A 175 -5.21 2.12 -4.67
C GLY A 175 -4.04 2.45 -3.74
N LEU A 176 -3.59 1.47 -2.94
CA LEU A 176 -2.39 1.60 -2.11
C LEU A 176 -1.11 1.75 -2.96
N SER A 177 -1.01 1.03 -4.07
CA SER A 177 0.11 1.16 -5.02
C SER A 177 0.19 2.57 -5.60
N VAL A 178 -0.94 3.16 -6.03
CA VAL A 178 -0.96 4.55 -6.52
C VAL A 178 -0.53 5.53 -5.43
N LEU A 179 -1.00 5.36 -4.19
CA LEU A 179 -0.59 6.20 -3.07
C LEU A 179 0.92 6.07 -2.79
N ALA A 180 1.46 4.86 -2.79
CA ALA A 180 2.87 4.60 -2.57
C ALA A 180 3.75 5.20 -3.68
N ALA A 181 3.38 5.00 -4.94
CA ALA A 181 4.06 5.61 -6.09
C ALA A 181 4.01 7.15 -6.04
N MET A 182 2.89 7.73 -5.59
CA MET A 182 2.78 9.16 -5.36
C MET A 182 3.78 9.66 -4.30
N GLN A 183 3.96 8.91 -3.20
CA GLN A 183 4.98 9.25 -2.19
C GLN A 183 6.41 9.14 -2.74
N CYS A 184 6.71 8.09 -3.53
CA CYS A 184 7.99 7.97 -4.20
C CYS A 184 8.25 9.16 -5.15
N ALA A 185 7.25 9.57 -5.94
CA ALA A 185 7.34 10.75 -6.80
C ALA A 185 7.56 12.05 -6.00
N ILE A 186 6.80 12.26 -4.91
CA ILE A 186 6.96 13.41 -4.00
C ILE A 186 8.38 13.46 -3.42
N ALA A 187 8.94 12.31 -3.05
CA ALA A 187 10.29 12.22 -2.50
C ALA A 187 11.38 12.70 -3.46
N THR A 188 11.12 12.74 -4.78
CA THR A 188 12.06 13.29 -5.78
C THR A 188 12.04 14.84 -5.84
N GLY A 189 10.98 15.47 -5.33
CA GLY A 189 10.73 16.91 -5.50
C GLY A 189 10.26 17.32 -6.92
N SER A 190 10.10 16.38 -7.85
CA SER A 190 9.66 16.66 -9.23
C SER A 190 8.14 16.81 -9.34
N GLN A 191 7.68 18.05 -9.58
CA GLN A 191 6.26 18.32 -9.83
C GLN A 191 5.75 17.64 -11.10
N ASP A 192 6.58 17.51 -12.13
CA ASP A 192 6.24 16.77 -13.35
C ASP A 192 5.97 15.30 -13.03
N LEU A 193 6.84 14.68 -12.23
CA LEU A 193 6.67 13.27 -11.89
C LEU A 193 5.41 13.04 -11.04
N VAL A 194 5.16 13.92 -10.06
CA VAL A 194 3.91 13.93 -9.27
C VAL A 194 2.70 14.05 -10.18
N HIS A 195 2.73 14.96 -11.15
CA HIS A 195 1.64 15.12 -12.10
C HIS A 195 1.42 13.85 -12.93
N ARG A 196 2.49 13.26 -13.48
CA ARG A 196 2.40 12.03 -14.28
C ARG A 196 1.81 10.86 -13.48
N ILE A 197 2.23 10.66 -12.23
CA ILE A 197 1.64 9.62 -11.36
C ILE A 197 0.18 9.92 -11.03
N SER A 198 -0.20 11.19 -10.86
CA SER A 198 -1.61 11.56 -10.58
C SER A 198 -2.58 11.15 -11.68
N LEU A 199 -2.12 11.05 -12.94
CA LEU A 199 -2.94 10.63 -14.07
C LEU A 199 -3.40 9.17 -13.95
N ALA A 200 -2.69 8.34 -13.17
CA ALA A 200 -3.07 6.94 -12.96
C ALA A 200 -4.50 6.80 -12.40
N GLN A 201 -4.93 7.74 -11.54
CA GLN A 201 -6.27 7.76 -10.94
C GLN A 201 -7.40 7.79 -11.98
N ARG A 202 -7.16 8.44 -13.13
CA ARG A 202 -8.12 8.52 -14.24
C ARG A 202 -7.90 7.41 -15.24
N SER A 203 -6.65 7.18 -15.63
CA SER A 203 -6.32 6.20 -16.67
C SER A 203 -6.66 4.77 -16.26
N PHE A 204 -6.66 4.46 -14.96
CA PHE A 204 -6.87 3.11 -14.41
C PHE A 204 -8.07 3.04 -13.46
N GLU A 205 -9.03 3.96 -13.57
CA GLU A 205 -10.22 4.02 -12.69
C GLU A 205 -10.99 2.69 -12.63
N ASP A 206 -10.94 1.91 -13.72
CA ASP A 206 -11.59 0.62 -13.87
C ASP A 206 -11.02 -0.45 -12.92
N CYS A 207 -9.72 -0.39 -12.61
CA CYS A 207 -9.05 -1.29 -11.68
C CYS A 207 -8.71 -0.68 -10.31
N LEU A 208 -9.19 0.54 -10.04
CA LEU A 208 -9.01 1.22 -8.76
C LEU A 208 -10.23 1.06 -7.85
N PRO A 209 -10.08 1.33 -6.53
CA PRO A 209 -11.24 1.41 -5.65
C PRO A 209 -12.07 2.63 -6.05
N PRO A 210 -13.40 2.59 -5.90
CA PRO A 210 -14.24 3.73 -6.25
C PRO A 210 -13.82 4.95 -5.42
N LEU A 211 -13.79 6.12 -6.07
CA LEU A 211 -13.67 7.39 -5.36
C LEU A 211 -14.96 7.60 -4.57
N GLU A 212 -14.88 7.60 -3.24
CA GLU A 212 -16.00 8.03 -2.41
C GLU A 212 -16.17 9.55 -2.55
N GLN A 213 -17.37 9.97 -2.96
CA GLN A 213 -17.78 11.38 -3.08
C GLN A 213 -17.99 12.01 -1.70
#